data_AF-A0A4R2NFE0-F1
#
_entry.id   AF-A0A4R2NFE0-F1
#
_cell.length_a   1.000
_cell.length_b   1.000
_cell.length_c   1.000
_cell.angle_alpha   90.00
_cell.angle_beta   90.00
_cell.angle_gamma   90.00
#
_symmetry.space_group_name_H-M   'P 1'
#
loop_
_entity.id
_entity.type
_entity.pdbx_description
1 polymer ?
#
loop_
_entity_poly.entity_id
_entity_poly.type
_entity_poly.pdbx_seq_one_letter_code
_entity_poly.pdbx_strand_id
1 'polypeptide(L)' 'MIQIEGTNEHALLKSISRKREEMIQVASLRGIKNKETVMQSKELDMLIILYQRHMLKI' A
#
# COMPACT_ATOMS: atom_id res chain seq x y z
N MET A 1 8.06 12.46 3.36
CA MET A 1 8.76 12.04 2.13
C MET A 1 9.23 10.62 2.33
N ILE A 2 8.84 9.69 1.45
CA ILE A 2 9.34 8.31 1.50
C ILE A 2 10.59 8.27 0.62
N GLN A 3 11.75 8.04 1.23
CA GLN A 3 13.02 7.78 0.53
C GLN A 3 12.93 6.40 -0.11
N ILE A 4 13.11 6.33 -1.43
CA ILE A 4 13.17 5.08 -2.19
C ILE A 4 14.62 4.93 -2.67
N GLU A 5 15.48 4.42 -1.79
CA GLU A 5 16.80 3.93 -2.17
C GLU A 5 16.64 2.49 -2.67
N GLY A 6 16.93 2.23 -3.95
CA GLY A 6 17.08 0.91 -4.57
C GLY A 6 15.96 -0.09 -4.26
N THR A 7 14.99 -0.28 -5.16
CA THR A 7 13.82 -1.15 -4.99
C THR A 7 14.18 -2.63 -4.79
N ASN A 8 14.54 -2.98 -3.55
CA ASN A 8 14.53 -4.35 -3.09
C ASN A 8 13.06 -4.79 -3.03
N GLU A 9 12.69 -5.71 -3.91
CA GLU A 9 11.40 -6.41 -3.95
C GLU A 9 10.79 -6.60 -2.56
N HIS A 10 11.60 -7.10 -1.63
CA HIS A 10 11.20 -7.44 -0.28
C HIS A 10 10.76 -6.20 0.52
N ALA A 11 11.40 -5.05 0.32
CA ALA A 11 11.02 -3.81 0.98
C ALA A 11 9.66 -3.28 0.48
N LEU A 12 9.38 -3.45 -0.82
CA LEU A 12 8.11 -3.04 -1.41
C LEU A 12 6.97 -3.97 -0.97
N LEU A 13 7.19 -5.29 -0.96
CA LEU A 13 6.26 -6.26 -0.39
C LEU A 13 5.97 -5.98 1.10
N LYS A 14 7.01 -5.71 1.90
CA LYS A 14 6.84 -5.34 3.31
C LYS A 14 6.00 -4.08 3.47
N SER A 15 6.18 -3.09 2.60
CA SER A 15 5.39 -1.85 2.60
C SER A 15 3.94 -2.10 2.23
N ILE A 16 3.67 -2.96 1.24
CA ILE A 16 2.31 -3.39 0.87
C ILE A 16 1.63 -4.10 2.04
N SER A 17 2.30 -5.06 2.68
CA SER A 17 1.74 -5.81 3.81
C SER A 17 1.41 -4.90 4.98
N ARG A 18 2.35 -4.02 5.38
CA ARG A 18 2.11 -3.05 6.46
C ARG A 18 0.93 -2.12 6.11
N LYS A 19 0.89 -1.59 4.89
CA LYS A 19 -0.18 -0.67 4.49
C LYS A 19 -1.55 -1.34 4.45
N ARG A 20 -1.61 -2.62 4.06
CA ARG A 20 -2.83 -3.44 4.12
C ARG A 20 -3.33 -3.58 5.56
N GLU A 21 -2.44 -3.88 6.50
CA GLU A 21 -2.80 -3.98 7.92
C GLU A 21 -3.33 -2.66 8.47
N GLU A 22 -2.67 -1.54 8.18
CA GLU A 22 -3.13 -0.19 8.56
C GLU A 22 -4.53 0.09 8.00
N MET A 23 -4.77 -0.18 6.71
CA MET A 23 -6.08 0.00 6.09
C MET A 23 -7.15 -0.86 6.77
N ILE A 24 -6.86 -2.13 7.07
CA ILE A 24 -7.79 -3.04 7.75
C ILE A 24 -8.12 -2.52 9.15
N GLN A 25 -7.14 -2.01 9.90
CA GLN A 25 -7.37 -1.42 11.21
C GLN A 25 -8.29 -0.19 11.12
N VAL A 26 -8.01 0.73 10.18
CA VAL A 26 -8.86 1.91 9.97
C VAL A 26 -10.26 1.50 9.50
N ALA A 27 -10.39 0.54 8.61
CA ALA A 27 -11.67 -0.01 8.14
C ALA A 27 -12.48 -0.64 9.28
N SER A 28 -11.82 -1.37 10.18
CA SER A 28 -12.44 -1.99 11.35
C SER A 28 -12.98 -0.94 12.32
N LEU A 29 -12.24 0.16 12.51
CA LEU A 29 -12.62 1.24 13.43
C LEU A 29 -13.64 2.21 12.85
N ARG A 30 -13.56 2.52 11.56
CA ARG A 30 -14.29 3.64 10.93
C ARG A 30 -15.26 3.22 9.82
N GLY A 31 -15.20 1.96 9.40
CA GLY A 31 -16.00 1.41 8.31
C GLY A 31 -15.37 1.59 6.93
N ILE A 32 -15.67 0.67 6.01
CA ILE A 32 -15.06 0.61 4.66
C ILE A 32 -15.34 1.84 3.78
N LYS A 33 -16.47 2.53 4.01
CA LYS A 33 -16.84 3.74 3.26
C LYS A 33 -16.26 5.02 3.85
N ASN A 34 -15.53 4.94 4.96
CA ASN A 34 -14.93 6.10 5.57
C ASN A 34 -13.88 6.72 4.62
N LYS A 35 -13.83 8.05 4.56
CA LYS A 35 -12.90 8.79 3.69
C LYS A 35 -11.44 8.37 3.91
N GLU A 36 -11.06 8.12 5.15
CA GLU A 36 -9.70 7.69 5.49
C GLU A 36 -9.42 6.26 5.02
N THR A 37 -10.37 5.34 5.20
CA THR A 37 -10.24 3.97 4.66
C THR A 37 -10.11 3.98 3.14
N VAL A 38 -10.90 4.82 2.46
CA VAL A 38 -10.81 4.98 1.00
C VAL A 38 -9.46 5.57 0.58
N MET A 39 -8.93 6.52 1.33
CA MET A 39 -7.60 7.08 1.08
C MET A 39 -6.49 6.04 1.27
N GLN A 40 -6.56 5.28 2.37
CA GLN A 40 -5.65 4.17 2.66
C GLN A 40 -5.69 3.09 1.56
N SER A 41 -6.87 2.78 1.02
CA SER A 41 -7.04 1.87 -0.12
C SER A 41 -6.32 2.37 -1.36
N LYS A 42 -6.46 3.66 -1.71
CA LYS A 42 -5.77 4.25 -2.86
C LYS A 42 -4.26 4.22 -2.70
N GLU A 43 -3.76 4.45 -1.49
CA GLU A 43 -2.32 4.34 -1.19
C GLU A 43 -1.80 2.92 -1.32
N LEU A 44 -2.57 1.93 -0.86
CA LEU A 44 -2.26 0.52 -1.04
C LEU A 44 -2.23 0.14 -2.53
N ASP A 45 -3.21 0.61 -3.31
CA ASP A 45 -3.27 0.37 -4.76
C ASP A 45 -2.02 0.93 -5.47
N MET A 46 -1.56 2.12 -5.10
CA MET A 46 -0.33 2.70 -5.66
C MET A 46 0.89 1.82 -5.37
N LEU A 47 1.03 1.30 -4.15
CA LEU A 47 2.13 0.39 -3.79
C LEU A 47 2.09 -0.92 -4.59
N ILE A 48 0.90 -1.47 -4.79
CA ILE A 48 0.70 -2.68 -5.61
C ILE A 48 1.07 -2.41 -7.06
N ILE A 49 0.65 -1.28 -7.63
CA ILE A 49 1.00 -0.88 -9.01
C ILE A 49 2.52 -0.73 -9.15
N LEU A 50 3.19 -0.06 -8.19
CA LEU A 50 4.63 0.08 -8.20
C LEU A 50 5.33 -1.29 -8.19
N TYR A 51 4.83 -2.23 -7.39
CA TYR A 51 5.35 -3.58 -7.31
C TYR A 51 5.16 -4.33 -8.63
N GLN A 52 3.96 -4.28 -9.19
CA GLN A 52 3.65 -4.91 -10.46
C GLN A 52 4.51 -4.35 -11.59
N ARG A 53 4.70 -3.03 -11.67
CA ARG A 53 5.61 -2.42 -12.65
C ARG A 53 7.05 -2.91 -12.50
N HIS A 54 7.52 -3.04 -11.25
CA HIS A 54 8.87 -3.53 -10.98
C HIS A 54 9.05 -5.02 -11.34
N MET A 55 8.05 -5.87 -11.08
CA MET A 55 8.14 -7.32 -11.30
C MET A 55 7.74 -7.77 -12.70
N LEU A 56 6.68 -7.18 -13.24
CA LEU A 56 6.03 -7.62 -14.47
C LEU A 56 6.44 -6.76 -15.68
N LYS A 57 7.22 -5.68 -15.47
CA LYS A 57 7.65 -4.74 -16.52
C LYS A 57 6.50 -4.24 -17.43
N ILE A 58 5.29 -4.12 -16.87
CA ILE A 58 4.10 -3.56 -17.54
C ILE A 58 4.04 -2.05 -17.39
#